data_AF-A0A1I3MC07-F1
#
_entry.id   AF-A0A1I3MC07-F1
#
_cell.length_a   1.000
_cell.length_b   1.000
_cell.length_c   1.000
_cell.angle_alpha   90.00
_cell.angle_beta   90.00
_cell.angle_gamma   90.00
#
_symmetry.space_group_name_H-M   'P 1'
#
loop_
_entity.id
_entity.type
_entity.pdbx_description
1 polymer ?
#
loop_
_entity_poly.entity_id
_entity_poly.type
_entity_poly.pdbx_seq_one_letter_code
_entity_poly.pdbx_strand_id
1 'polypeptide(L)'
;MKSFFRLRNGIYFSRSQRMGLIVLLFLILCTQTLFFVSGFFGKMHDSSKFVENKELGLKLDSIRLIVERLEKTKKFVFNPNFITDERAYFLEMSVEEYDRLKVFREQGRFVNSAKDFQSVTGVTDAWLLKYEEKFRFPVWTTRKKVDKEGENKDWNARSKEVEIEKVDINQASKERLMEVRGIGEVLSERILKEREKFGAFVSVEQFGFIWGIKPEVALEMEKHFVVADTKLKKIIYINRADRNELKLIPYLNYGIALDIIKHRSMNGDLKSIEDLKEIKNIPLDKVGIINLYLDF
;
A
#
# COMPACT_ATOMS: atom_id res chain seq x y z
N MET A 1 -20.77 65.33 58.82
CA MET A 1 -21.27 63.94 58.85
C MET A 1 -20.40 63.11 57.90
N LYS A 2 -19.48 62.29 58.42
CA LYS A 2 -18.52 61.48 57.65
C LYS A 2 -19.01 60.03 57.63
N SER A 3 -19.39 59.53 56.46
CA SER A 3 -19.78 58.12 56.30
C SER A 3 -18.53 57.23 56.20
N PHE A 4 -18.41 56.28 57.12
CA PHE A 4 -17.36 55.28 57.17
C PHE A 4 -17.87 53.97 56.55
N PHE A 5 -17.20 53.51 55.49
CA PHE A 5 -17.41 52.16 54.94
C PHE A 5 -16.77 51.13 55.90
N ARG A 6 -17.57 50.19 56.45
CA ARG A 6 -17.11 49.12 57.35
C ARG A 6 -16.92 47.83 56.55
N LEU A 7 -15.70 47.28 56.54
CA LEU A 7 -15.46 45.86 56.29
C LEU A 7 -15.19 45.17 57.63
N ARG A 8 -15.89 44.05 57.83
CA ARG A 8 -15.97 43.23 59.04
C ARG A 8 -14.65 42.50 59.26
N ASN A 9 -13.70 43.16 59.91
CA ASN A 9 -12.71 42.65 60.88
C ASN A 9 -11.56 43.66 61.09
N GLY A 10 -11.57 44.34 62.24
CA GLY A 10 -10.40 44.68 63.07
C GLY A 10 -9.30 45.63 62.59
N ILE A 11 -9.20 46.04 61.32
CA ILE A 11 -8.06 46.87 60.87
C ILE A 11 -8.53 48.28 60.49
N TYR A 12 -8.23 49.26 61.36
CA TYR A 12 -8.54 50.66 61.12
C TYR A 12 -7.38 51.33 60.39
N PHE A 13 -7.50 51.48 59.07
CA PHE A 13 -6.52 52.22 58.29
C PHE A 13 -6.74 53.73 58.39
N SER A 14 -5.69 54.48 58.69
CA SER A 14 -5.67 55.94 58.66
C SER A 14 -5.90 56.47 57.23
N ARG A 15 -6.22 57.77 57.09
CA ARG A 15 -6.40 58.38 55.76
C ARG A 15 -5.17 58.21 54.87
N SER A 16 -3.96 58.32 55.43
CA SER A 16 -2.71 58.11 54.70
C SER A 16 -2.50 56.65 54.30
N GLN A 17 -2.82 55.70 55.18
CA GLN A 17 -2.69 54.26 54.87
C GLN A 17 -3.66 53.80 53.77
N ARG A 18 -4.88 54.34 53.74
CA ARG A 18 -5.84 54.04 52.65
C ARG A 18 -5.36 54.58 51.31
N MET A 19 -4.78 55.79 51.29
CA MET A 19 -4.17 56.33 50.07
C MET A 19 -2.98 55.49 49.63
N GLY A 20 -2.14 55.02 50.56
CA GLY A 20 -1.05 54.09 50.28
C GLY A 20 -1.53 52.77 49.65
N LEU A 21 -2.60 52.18 50.18
CA LEU A 21 -3.21 50.97 49.63
C LEU A 21 -3.76 51.18 48.21
N ILE A 22 -4.40 52.33 47.95
CA ILE A 22 -4.91 52.67 46.62
C ILE A 22 -3.75 52.84 45.63
N VAL A 23 -2.67 53.53 46.02
CA VAL A 23 -1.47 53.69 45.20
C VAL A 23 -0.83 52.33 44.92
N LEU A 24 -0.74 51.44 45.92
CA LEU A 24 -0.19 50.11 45.76
C LEU A 24 -1.02 49.26 44.79
N LEU A 25 -2.34 49.26 44.93
CA LEU A 25 -3.25 48.57 44.01
C LEU A 25 -3.13 49.10 42.57
N PHE A 26 -2.99 50.41 42.41
CA PHE A 26 -2.75 51.03 41.11
C PHE A 26 -1.42 50.56 40.49
N LEU A 27 -0.36 50.49 41.29
CA LEU A 27 0.96 50.05 40.86
C LEU A 27 0.96 48.56 40.43
N ILE A 28 0.24 47.71 41.16
CA ILE A 28 0.01 46.30 40.80
C ILE A 28 -0.76 46.21 39.48
N LEU A 29 -1.81 47.02 39.30
CA LEU A 29 -2.58 47.02 38.05
C LEU A 29 -1.72 47.48 36.86
N CYS A 30 -0.93 48.54 37.03
CA CYS A 30 -0.01 49.05 36.01
C CYS A 30 1.07 48.05 35.61
N THR A 31 1.61 47.30 36.57
CA THR A 31 2.60 46.25 36.28
C THR A 31 1.97 45.06 35.55
N GLN A 32 0.76 44.66 35.91
CA GLN A 32 0.01 43.63 35.18
C GLN A 32 -0.34 44.06 33.75
N THR A 33 -0.78 45.31 33.54
CA THR A 33 -1.05 45.82 32.19
C THR A 33 0.21 45.93 31.34
N LEU A 34 1.33 46.35 31.92
CA LEU A 34 2.64 46.35 31.24
C LEU A 34 3.05 44.94 30.78
N PHE A 35 2.88 43.94 31.64
CA PHE A 35 3.21 42.54 31.32
C PHE A 35 2.27 41.97 30.24
N PHE A 36 0.99 42.31 30.28
CA PHE A 36 0.02 41.91 29.26
C PHE A 36 0.32 42.56 27.91
N VAL A 37 0.64 43.85 27.90
CA VAL A 37 1.01 44.60 26.69
C VAL A 37 2.32 44.09 26.11
N SER A 38 3.36 43.83 26.93
CA SER A 38 4.63 43.27 26.43
C SER A 38 4.44 41.86 25.85
N GLY A 39 3.64 41.01 26.48
CA GLY A 39 3.29 39.68 25.95
C GLY A 39 2.44 39.73 24.66
N PHE A 40 1.57 40.73 24.52
CA PHE A 40 0.76 40.94 23.31
C PHE A 40 1.60 41.48 22.14
N PHE A 41 2.47 42.46 22.37
CA PHE A 41 3.39 42.96 21.34
C PHE A 41 4.45 41.92 20.95
N GLY A 42 4.90 41.08 21.88
CA GLY A 42 5.78 39.95 21.58
C GLY A 42 5.13 38.92 20.63
N LYS A 43 3.83 38.67 20.77
CA LYS A 43 3.08 37.77 19.87
C LYS A 43 2.72 38.42 18.51
N MET A 44 2.58 39.74 18.45
CA MET A 44 2.37 40.46 17.19
C MET A 44 3.62 40.54 16.30
N HIS A 45 4.82 40.54 16.88
CA HIS A 45 6.07 40.55 16.11
C HIS A 45 6.40 39.19 15.47
N ASP A 46 5.83 38.09 15.97
CA ASP A 46 6.06 36.73 15.46
C ASP A 46 5.02 36.30 14.40
N SER A 47 3.86 36.97 14.35
CA SER A 47 2.79 36.67 13.38
C SER A 47 3.04 37.22 11.97
N SER A 48 4.07 38.04 11.75
CA SER A 48 4.35 38.67 10.44
C SER A 48 5.47 38.01 9.65
N LYS A 49 6.08 36.93 10.16
CA LYS A 49 6.94 36.05 9.37
C LYS A 49 6.15 34.85 8.86
N PHE A 50 5.23 35.10 7.92
CA PHE A 50 5.08 34.14 6.83
C PHE A 50 6.45 34.11 6.15
N VAL A 51 7.29 33.17 6.55
CA VAL A 51 8.48 32.83 5.78
C VAL A 51 7.92 32.37 4.45
N GLU A 52 7.93 33.25 3.45
CA GLU A 52 7.82 32.86 2.05
C GLU A 52 9.00 31.92 1.82
N ASN A 53 8.74 30.65 2.09
CA ASN A 53 9.74 29.62 2.08
C ASN A 53 9.98 29.37 0.59
N LYS A 54 10.84 30.20 -0.01
CA LYS A 54 11.13 30.21 -1.44
C LYS A 54 11.51 28.81 -1.91
N GLU A 55 12.16 28.03 -1.05
CA GLU A 55 12.47 26.63 -1.28
C GLU A 55 11.20 25.75 -1.38
N LEU A 56 10.20 26.02 -0.55
CA LEU A 56 8.90 25.34 -0.56
C LEU A 56 8.05 25.75 -1.77
N GLY A 57 8.09 27.02 -2.16
CA GLY A 57 7.52 27.51 -3.42
C GLY A 57 8.16 26.85 -4.65
N LEU A 58 9.49 26.80 -4.70
CA LEU A 58 10.24 26.11 -5.76
C LEU A 58 9.98 24.60 -5.79
N LYS A 59 9.80 23.96 -4.62
CA LYS A 59 9.37 22.55 -4.53
C LYS A 59 7.96 22.36 -5.06
N LEU A 60 7.01 23.23 -4.71
CA LEU A 60 5.65 23.16 -5.22
C LEU A 60 5.60 23.38 -6.75
N ASP A 61 6.34 24.36 -7.26
CA ASP A 61 6.42 24.65 -8.70
C ASP A 61 7.08 23.51 -9.47
N SER A 62 8.16 22.92 -8.95
CA SER A 62 8.80 21.76 -9.58
C SER A 62 7.93 20.51 -9.55
N ILE A 63 7.20 20.24 -8.46
CA ILE A 63 6.21 19.15 -8.38
C ILE A 63 5.10 19.39 -9.41
N ARG A 64 4.57 20.61 -9.49
CA ARG A 64 3.54 20.98 -10.46
C ARG A 64 4.01 20.77 -11.91
N LEU A 65 5.22 21.21 -12.24
CA LEU A 65 5.81 21.00 -13.57
C LEU A 65 6.02 19.52 -13.90
N ILE A 66 6.39 18.70 -12.91
CA ILE A 66 6.50 17.25 -13.08
C ILE A 66 5.12 16.63 -13.32
N VAL A 67 4.10 17.02 -12.56
CA VAL A 67 2.72 16.55 -12.74
C VAL A 67 2.19 16.96 -14.12
N GLU A 68 2.32 18.23 -14.52
CA GLU A 68 1.90 18.69 -15.84
C GLU A 68 2.66 17.99 -16.98
N ARG A 69 3.95 17.70 -16.80
CA ARG A 69 4.74 16.93 -17.77
C ARG A 69 4.27 15.47 -17.82
N LEU A 70 3.98 14.86 -16.68
CA LEU A 70 3.46 13.49 -16.61
C LEU A 70 2.05 13.39 -17.23
N GLU A 71 1.20 14.40 -17.04
CA GLU A 71 -0.12 14.49 -17.66
C GLU A 71 -0.05 14.71 -19.17
N LYS A 72 0.87 15.56 -19.64
CA LYS A 72 1.10 15.77 -21.09
C LYS A 72 1.73 14.56 -21.79
N THR A 73 2.51 13.76 -21.06
CA THR A 73 3.26 12.63 -21.65
C THR A 73 2.57 11.26 -21.48
N LYS A 74 1.75 11.07 -20.44
CA LYS A 74 0.93 9.87 -20.31
C LYS A 74 -0.43 10.11 -20.95
N LYS A 75 -0.69 9.44 -22.08
CA LYS A 75 -2.06 9.11 -22.50
C LYS A 75 -2.73 8.32 -21.37
N PHE A 76 -3.42 9.02 -20.47
CA PHE A 76 -4.08 8.42 -19.32
C PHE A 76 -5.27 7.60 -19.81
N VAL A 77 -5.16 6.28 -19.71
CA VAL A 77 -6.19 5.33 -20.12
C VAL A 77 -6.63 4.52 -18.91
N PHE A 78 -7.93 4.23 -18.79
CA PHE A 78 -8.48 3.53 -17.63
C PHE A 78 -9.71 2.69 -18.00
N ASN A 79 -10.01 1.69 -17.18
CA ASN A 79 -11.22 0.90 -17.33
C ASN A 79 -12.36 1.52 -16.50
N PRO A 80 -13.46 1.97 -17.13
CA PRO A 80 -14.56 2.61 -16.42
C PRO A 80 -15.26 1.70 -15.40
N ASN A 81 -15.20 0.37 -15.61
CA ASN A 81 -15.68 -0.61 -14.62
C ASN A 81 -14.78 -0.72 -13.39
N PHE A 82 -13.81 0.15 -13.18
CA PHE A 82 -12.95 0.17 -11.99
C PHE A 82 -12.68 1.58 -11.47
N ILE A 83 -13.59 2.52 -11.78
CA ILE A 83 -13.60 3.85 -11.16
C ILE A 83 -13.86 3.66 -9.66
N THR A 84 -13.04 4.30 -8.83
CA THR A 84 -13.23 4.47 -7.38
C THR A 84 -13.96 5.79 -7.12
N ASP A 85 -14.49 5.97 -5.92
CA ASP A 85 -15.09 7.22 -5.44
C ASP A 85 -14.14 8.43 -5.61
N GLU A 86 -12.89 8.29 -5.19
CA GLU A 86 -11.85 9.30 -5.38
C GLU A 86 -11.64 9.64 -6.86
N ARG A 87 -11.60 8.62 -7.73
CA ARG A 87 -11.43 8.81 -9.17
C ARG A 87 -12.67 9.40 -9.82
N ALA A 88 -13.86 9.06 -9.36
CA ALA A 88 -15.11 9.64 -9.85
C ALA A 88 -15.12 11.15 -9.60
N TYR A 89 -14.63 11.59 -8.43
CA TYR A 89 -14.44 13.00 -8.13
C TYR A 89 -13.46 13.68 -9.09
N PHE A 90 -12.28 13.12 -9.33
CA PHE A 90 -11.30 13.68 -10.29
C PHE A 90 -11.79 13.65 -11.75
N LEU A 91 -12.71 12.74 -12.07
CA LEU A 91 -13.34 12.65 -13.37
C LEU A 91 -14.58 13.54 -13.49
N GLU A 92 -14.87 14.39 -12.50
CA GLU A 92 -16.02 15.32 -12.52
C GLU A 92 -17.38 14.59 -12.64
N MET A 93 -17.48 13.37 -12.10
CA MET A 93 -18.75 12.63 -12.01
C MET A 93 -19.54 13.09 -10.79
N SER A 94 -20.87 13.11 -10.90
CA SER A 94 -21.75 13.29 -9.74
C SER A 94 -21.73 12.04 -8.83
N VAL A 95 -22.12 12.23 -7.57
CA VAL A 95 -22.22 11.12 -6.61
C VAL A 95 -23.24 10.10 -7.09
N GLU A 96 -24.37 10.55 -7.64
CA GLU A 96 -25.44 9.70 -8.16
C GLU A 96 -25.01 8.92 -9.40
N GLU A 97 -24.23 9.53 -10.29
CA GLU A 97 -23.69 8.87 -11.49
C GLU A 97 -22.72 7.74 -11.11
N TYR A 98 -21.88 7.97 -10.11
CA TYR A 98 -20.98 6.96 -9.56
C TYR A 98 -21.73 5.86 -8.80
N ASP A 99 -22.73 6.21 -7.99
CA ASP A 99 -23.49 5.23 -7.22
C ASP A 99 -24.26 4.27 -8.14
N ARG A 100 -24.83 4.76 -9.25
CA ARG A 100 -25.44 3.89 -10.27
C ARG A 100 -24.44 2.88 -10.84
N LEU A 101 -23.21 3.32 -11.13
CA LEU A 101 -22.13 2.44 -11.59
C LEU A 101 -21.74 1.40 -10.54
N LYS A 102 -21.64 1.82 -9.27
CA LYS A 102 -21.28 0.97 -8.15
C LYS A 102 -22.32 -0.14 -7.96
N VAL A 103 -23.60 0.21 -7.89
CA VAL A 103 -24.72 -0.75 -7.77
C VAL A 103 -24.72 -1.72 -8.95
N PHE A 104 -24.50 -1.24 -10.17
CA PHE A 104 -24.42 -2.09 -11.36
C PHE A 104 -23.32 -3.15 -11.25
N ARG A 105 -22.18 -2.80 -10.65
CA ARG A 105 -21.02 -3.68 -10.46
C ARG A 105 -21.19 -4.64 -9.29
N GLU A 106 -21.88 -4.22 -8.23
CA GLU A 106 -22.27 -5.09 -7.11
C GLU A 106 -23.21 -6.22 -7.55
N GLN A 107 -24.00 -5.99 -8.61
CA GLN A 107 -24.80 -7.03 -9.27
C GLN A 107 -23.98 -7.99 -10.15
N GLY A 108 -22.65 -7.85 -10.18
CA GLY A 108 -21.76 -8.63 -11.04
C GLY A 108 -21.85 -8.27 -12.53
N ARG A 109 -22.46 -7.11 -12.85
CA ARG A 109 -22.61 -6.63 -14.23
C ARG A 109 -21.53 -5.59 -14.55
N PHE A 110 -21.08 -5.58 -15.79
CA PHE A 110 -20.02 -4.69 -16.27
C PHE A 110 -20.41 -4.04 -17.58
N VAL A 111 -20.07 -2.76 -17.71
CA VAL A 111 -20.31 -1.99 -18.93
C VAL A 111 -19.25 -2.34 -19.98
N ASN A 112 -19.64 -2.43 -21.24
CA ASN A 112 -18.77 -2.96 -22.28
C ASN A 112 -18.44 -1.96 -23.39
N SER A 113 -19.04 -0.76 -23.32
CA SER A 113 -18.75 0.35 -24.25
C SER A 113 -19.00 1.69 -23.56
N ALA A 114 -18.51 2.78 -24.17
CA ALA A 114 -18.77 4.14 -23.68
C ALA A 114 -20.29 4.44 -23.62
N LYS A 115 -21.05 4.01 -24.62
CA LYS A 115 -22.51 4.16 -24.65
C LYS A 115 -23.23 3.35 -23.56
N ASP A 116 -22.72 2.17 -23.25
CA ASP A 116 -23.23 1.33 -22.17
C ASP A 116 -22.92 1.96 -20.80
N PHE A 117 -21.71 2.51 -20.63
CA PHE A 117 -21.35 3.31 -19.47
C PHE A 117 -22.34 4.47 -19.27
N GLN A 118 -22.58 5.25 -20.32
CA GLN A 118 -23.54 6.34 -20.29
C GLN A 118 -24.96 5.90 -19.90
N SER A 119 -25.41 4.77 -20.43
CA SER A 119 -26.75 4.24 -20.14
C SER A 119 -26.91 3.82 -18.68
N VAL A 120 -25.84 3.35 -18.05
CA VAL A 120 -25.81 2.95 -16.63
C VAL A 120 -25.64 4.15 -15.71
N THR A 121 -24.65 5.00 -15.98
CA THR A 121 -24.28 6.09 -15.08
C THR A 121 -25.11 7.34 -15.30
N GLY A 122 -25.72 7.53 -16.47
CA GLY A 122 -26.49 8.72 -16.81
C GLY A 122 -25.64 9.97 -17.06
N VAL A 123 -24.33 9.81 -17.28
CA VAL A 123 -23.43 10.93 -17.58
C VAL A 123 -23.85 11.66 -18.86
N THR A 124 -23.58 12.96 -18.91
CA THR A 124 -23.89 13.79 -20.09
C THR A 124 -23.05 13.42 -21.31
N ASP A 125 -23.56 13.72 -22.52
CA ASP A 125 -22.82 13.53 -23.78
C ASP A 125 -21.49 14.31 -23.77
N ALA A 126 -21.49 15.51 -23.21
CA ALA A 126 -20.29 16.35 -23.10
C ALA A 126 -19.22 15.71 -22.21
N TRP A 127 -19.64 15.10 -21.09
CA TRP A 127 -18.75 14.34 -20.23
C TRP A 127 -18.20 13.11 -20.96
N LEU A 128 -19.07 12.38 -21.66
CA LEU A 128 -18.66 11.17 -22.38
C LEU A 128 -17.61 11.47 -23.45
N LEU A 129 -17.82 12.49 -24.27
CA LEU A 129 -16.86 12.93 -25.29
C LEU A 129 -15.48 13.31 -24.70
N LYS A 130 -15.45 13.87 -23.48
CA LYS A 130 -14.22 14.29 -22.79
C LYS A 130 -13.37 13.09 -22.31
N TYR A 131 -13.99 11.96 -21.99
CA TYR A 131 -13.32 10.84 -21.34
C TYR A 131 -13.38 9.51 -22.12
N GLU A 132 -14.23 9.38 -23.13
CA GLU A 132 -14.42 8.12 -23.88
C GLU A 132 -13.14 7.63 -24.56
N GLU A 133 -12.31 8.54 -25.08
CA GLU A 133 -11.04 8.19 -25.72
C GLU A 133 -10.07 7.48 -24.75
N LYS A 134 -10.25 7.74 -23.45
CA LYS A 134 -9.45 7.19 -22.36
C LYS A 134 -9.98 5.84 -21.88
N PHE A 135 -11.20 5.44 -22.26
CA PHE A 135 -11.78 4.18 -21.83
C PHE A 135 -11.06 2.99 -22.45
N ARG A 136 -10.77 1.99 -21.62
CA ARG A 136 -10.21 0.69 -22.04
C ARG A 136 -11.08 -0.43 -21.47
N PHE A 137 -11.76 -1.13 -22.35
CA PHE A 137 -12.54 -2.32 -22.02
C PHE A 137 -11.69 -3.58 -22.32
N PRO A 138 -11.74 -4.61 -21.48
CA PRO A 138 -10.97 -5.83 -21.69
C PRO A 138 -11.49 -6.63 -22.90
N VAL A 139 -10.62 -7.30 -23.64
CA VAL A 139 -10.91 -7.92 -24.95
C VAL A 139 -12.05 -8.95 -24.94
N TRP A 140 -12.36 -9.56 -23.79
CA TRP A 140 -13.47 -10.50 -23.66
C TRP A 140 -14.87 -9.83 -23.67
N THR A 141 -14.97 -8.50 -23.50
CA THR A 141 -16.25 -7.77 -23.49
C THR A 141 -16.71 -7.31 -24.88
N THR A 142 -15.78 -7.10 -25.82
CA THR A 142 -16.08 -6.66 -27.20
C THR A 142 -16.45 -7.79 -28.15
N ARG A 143 -16.14 -9.06 -27.84
CA ARG A 143 -16.52 -10.22 -28.67
C ARG A 143 -18.03 -10.49 -28.70
N LYS A 144 -18.83 -9.91 -27.81
CA LYS A 144 -20.23 -10.31 -27.62
C LYS A 144 -21.23 -9.76 -28.66
N LYS A 145 -20.79 -9.08 -29.73
CA LYS A 145 -21.69 -8.50 -30.74
C LYS A 145 -21.47 -8.94 -32.20
N VAL A 146 -20.51 -9.82 -32.49
CA VAL A 146 -20.30 -10.31 -33.87
C VAL A 146 -20.93 -11.69 -34.11
N ASP A 147 -21.16 -12.49 -33.06
CA ASP A 147 -21.59 -13.89 -33.24
C ASP A 147 -23.09 -14.11 -32.97
N LYS A 148 -23.96 -13.18 -33.39
CA LYS A 148 -25.42 -13.37 -33.34
C LYS A 148 -26.04 -13.53 -34.72
N GLU A 149 -25.43 -14.34 -35.56
CA GLU A 149 -26.13 -14.93 -36.71
C GLU A 149 -25.48 -16.27 -37.04
N GLY A 150 -26.14 -17.34 -36.62
CA GLY A 150 -25.85 -18.71 -37.02
C GLY A 150 -24.73 -19.38 -36.23
N GLU A 151 -25.08 -20.02 -35.12
CA GLU A 151 -24.62 -21.40 -34.87
C GLU A 151 -25.41 -22.00 -33.70
N ASN A 152 -26.38 -22.85 -34.06
CA ASN A 152 -26.84 -23.92 -33.19
C ASN A 152 -25.63 -24.80 -32.89
N LYS A 153 -25.05 -24.69 -31.69
CA LYS A 153 -24.14 -25.70 -31.16
C LYS A 153 -24.56 -26.09 -29.75
N ASP A 154 -24.88 -27.36 -29.67
CA ASP A 154 -25.29 -28.16 -28.53
C ASP A 154 -24.64 -27.78 -27.20
N TRP A 155 -25.51 -27.60 -26.20
CA TRP A 155 -25.18 -27.29 -24.80
C TRP A 155 -24.55 -28.47 -24.01
N ASN A 156 -23.76 -29.32 -24.66
CA ASN A 156 -23.12 -30.48 -24.00
C ASN A 156 -21.67 -30.73 -24.44
N ALA A 157 -20.93 -29.68 -24.83
CA ALA A 157 -19.48 -29.75 -24.83
C ALA A 157 -18.98 -29.50 -23.40
N ARG A 158 -18.92 -30.57 -22.62
CA ARG A 158 -18.07 -30.73 -21.42
C ARG A 158 -16.83 -29.85 -21.59
N SER A 159 -16.69 -28.85 -20.72
CA SER A 159 -15.58 -27.90 -20.71
C SER A 159 -14.28 -28.67 -20.89
N LYS A 160 -13.75 -28.66 -22.12
CA LYS A 160 -12.41 -29.11 -22.38
C LYS A 160 -11.57 -28.04 -21.71
N GLU A 161 -11.14 -28.32 -20.48
CA GLU A 161 -10.10 -27.54 -19.81
C GLU A 161 -9.00 -27.38 -20.86
N VAL A 162 -8.85 -26.16 -21.36
CA VAL A 162 -7.72 -25.82 -22.19
C VAL A 162 -6.54 -26.01 -21.24
N GLU A 163 -5.81 -27.10 -21.43
CA GLU A 163 -4.62 -27.40 -20.67
C GLU A 163 -3.68 -26.22 -20.86
N ILE A 164 -3.61 -25.37 -19.84
CA ILE A 164 -2.70 -24.22 -19.85
C ILE A 164 -1.31 -24.84 -19.80
N GLU A 165 -0.57 -24.72 -20.90
CA GLU A 165 0.81 -25.15 -20.95
C GLU A 165 1.59 -24.41 -19.87
N LYS A 166 1.99 -25.15 -18.83
CA LYS A 166 2.68 -24.58 -17.69
C LYS A 166 4.10 -24.26 -18.07
N VAL A 167 4.54 -23.06 -17.77
CA VAL A 167 5.89 -22.58 -18.07
C VAL A 167 6.78 -22.75 -16.85
N ASP A 168 8.06 -23.05 -17.05
CA ASP A 168 9.03 -23.05 -15.95
C ASP A 168 9.21 -21.62 -15.42
N ILE A 169 8.91 -21.39 -14.14
CA ILE A 169 9.08 -20.08 -13.49
C ILE A 169 10.54 -19.59 -13.54
N ASN A 170 11.48 -20.52 -13.49
CA ASN A 170 12.90 -20.17 -13.50
C ASN A 170 13.36 -19.62 -14.86
N GLN A 171 12.57 -19.86 -15.92
CA GLN A 171 12.80 -19.36 -17.27
C GLN A 171 11.78 -18.29 -17.70
N ALA A 172 10.75 -18.03 -16.88
CA ALA A 172 9.70 -17.08 -17.21
C ALA A 172 10.23 -15.65 -17.36
N SER A 173 9.77 -14.95 -18.40
CA SER A 173 10.04 -13.53 -18.60
C SER A 173 9.08 -12.64 -17.80
N LYS A 174 9.38 -11.35 -17.69
CA LYS A 174 8.52 -10.38 -17.02
C LYS A 174 7.14 -10.30 -17.67
N GLU A 175 7.11 -10.32 -18.99
CA GLU A 175 5.90 -10.25 -19.81
C GLU A 175 5.02 -11.47 -19.52
N ARG A 176 5.62 -12.66 -19.47
CA ARG A 176 4.89 -13.90 -19.15
C ARG A 176 4.31 -13.88 -17.74
N LEU A 177 5.01 -13.32 -16.76
CA LEU A 177 4.49 -13.14 -15.40
C LEU A 177 3.27 -12.20 -15.37
N MET A 178 3.29 -11.14 -16.18
CA MET A 178 2.20 -10.16 -16.26
C MET A 178 0.93 -10.67 -16.95
N GLU A 179 1.01 -11.78 -17.68
CA GLU A 179 -0.17 -12.44 -18.24
C GLU A 179 -1.07 -13.04 -17.13
N VAL A 180 -0.50 -13.33 -15.96
CA VAL A 180 -1.25 -13.82 -14.81
C VAL A 180 -2.08 -12.71 -14.19
N ARG A 181 -3.39 -12.96 -14.09
CA ARG A 181 -4.34 -12.00 -13.52
C ARG A 181 -3.96 -11.66 -12.08
N GLY A 182 -3.73 -10.38 -11.82
CA GLY A 182 -3.33 -9.88 -10.51
C GLY A 182 -1.84 -9.59 -10.38
N ILE A 183 -1.04 -9.91 -11.41
CA ILE A 183 0.37 -9.53 -11.49
C ILE A 183 0.54 -8.39 -12.49
N GLY A 184 0.85 -7.22 -11.97
CA GLY A 184 1.25 -6.08 -12.78
C GLY A 184 2.77 -5.92 -12.86
N GLU A 185 3.20 -4.81 -13.45
CA GLU A 185 4.60 -4.40 -13.60
C GLU A 185 5.41 -4.51 -12.29
N VAL A 186 4.86 -4.00 -11.19
CA VAL A 186 5.56 -3.95 -9.89
C VAL A 186 5.74 -5.35 -9.28
N LEU A 187 4.72 -6.21 -9.41
CA LEU A 187 4.77 -7.56 -8.84
C LEU A 187 5.64 -8.48 -9.68
N SER A 188 5.60 -8.37 -11.01
CA SER A 188 6.47 -9.14 -11.90
C SER A 188 7.95 -8.81 -11.66
N GLU A 189 8.33 -7.54 -11.53
CA GLU A 189 9.69 -7.15 -11.14
C GLU A 189 10.11 -7.72 -9.79
N ARG A 190 9.20 -7.73 -8.82
CA ARG A 190 9.47 -8.29 -7.49
C ARG A 190 9.71 -9.79 -7.55
N ILE A 191 8.91 -10.52 -8.33
CA ILE A 191 9.07 -11.97 -8.53
C ILE A 191 10.45 -12.25 -9.14
N LEU A 192 10.86 -11.49 -10.15
CA LEU A 192 12.18 -11.63 -10.77
C LEU A 192 13.32 -11.33 -9.78
N LYS A 193 13.19 -10.29 -8.94
CA LYS A 193 14.17 -9.98 -7.89
C LYS A 193 14.26 -11.07 -6.83
N GLU A 194 13.13 -11.63 -6.39
CA GLU A 194 13.15 -12.76 -5.44
C GLU A 194 13.75 -14.01 -6.09
N ARG A 195 13.50 -14.26 -7.39
CA ARG A 195 14.16 -15.34 -8.15
C ARG A 195 15.68 -15.20 -8.10
N GLU A 196 16.19 -14.01 -8.40
CA GLU A 196 17.64 -13.72 -8.35
C GLU A 196 18.22 -13.92 -6.95
N LYS A 197 17.50 -13.45 -5.92
CA LYS A 197 17.91 -13.57 -4.52
C LYS A 197 17.95 -15.02 -4.03
N PHE A 198 17.02 -15.86 -4.48
CA PHE A 198 17.03 -17.30 -4.17
C PHE A 198 17.98 -18.09 -5.09
N GLY A 199 18.48 -17.48 -6.16
CA GLY A 199 19.16 -18.13 -7.28
C GLY A 199 18.16 -18.80 -8.24
N ALA A 200 17.24 -19.60 -7.70
CA ALA A 200 16.11 -20.18 -8.41
C ALA A 200 14.96 -20.47 -7.44
N PHE A 201 13.73 -20.44 -7.95
CA PHE A 201 12.58 -21.00 -7.22
C PHE A 201 12.69 -22.52 -7.21
N VAL A 202 12.47 -23.12 -6.05
CA VAL A 202 12.46 -24.57 -5.85
C VAL A 202 11.05 -25.13 -5.64
N SER A 203 10.08 -24.26 -5.34
CA SER A 203 8.67 -24.59 -5.23
C SER A 203 7.79 -23.41 -5.65
N VAL A 204 6.63 -23.72 -6.23
CA VAL A 204 5.59 -22.74 -6.57
C VAL A 204 4.95 -22.10 -5.33
N GLU A 205 4.98 -22.79 -4.19
CA GLU A 205 4.50 -22.25 -2.90
C GLU A 205 5.26 -20.97 -2.49
N GLN A 206 6.48 -20.77 -3.00
CA GLN A 206 7.28 -19.59 -2.71
C GLN A 206 6.63 -18.28 -3.13
N PHE A 207 5.70 -18.31 -4.11
CA PHE A 207 4.94 -17.12 -4.50
C PHE A 207 4.09 -16.58 -3.35
N GLY A 208 3.54 -17.46 -2.51
CA GLY A 208 2.74 -17.06 -1.34
C GLY A 208 3.54 -16.30 -0.29
N PHE A 209 4.87 -16.45 -0.27
CA PHE A 209 5.76 -15.74 0.65
C PHE A 209 6.29 -14.42 0.10
N ILE A 210 6.00 -14.08 -1.16
CA ILE A 210 6.41 -12.82 -1.78
C ILE A 210 5.47 -11.71 -1.33
N TRP A 211 6.03 -10.66 -0.74
CA TRP A 211 5.25 -9.54 -0.25
C TRP A 211 4.40 -8.90 -1.36
N GLY A 212 3.11 -8.69 -1.08
CA GLY A 212 2.15 -8.08 -2.00
C GLY A 212 1.47 -9.06 -2.98
N ILE A 213 1.86 -10.34 -3.00
CA ILE A 213 1.09 -11.38 -3.67
C ILE A 213 -0.02 -11.84 -2.73
N LYS A 214 -1.27 -11.74 -3.20
CA LYS A 214 -2.43 -12.24 -2.45
C LYS A 214 -2.56 -13.76 -2.65
N PRO A 215 -3.17 -14.50 -1.71
CA PRO A 215 -3.36 -15.95 -1.83
C PRO A 215 -4.05 -16.36 -3.14
N GLU A 216 -5.04 -15.59 -3.61
CA GLU A 216 -5.75 -15.92 -4.85
C GLU A 216 -4.86 -15.77 -6.09
N VAL A 217 -3.90 -14.84 -6.05
CA VAL A 217 -2.93 -14.63 -7.13
C VAL A 217 -1.86 -15.73 -7.09
N ALA A 218 -1.44 -16.18 -5.91
CA ALA A 218 -0.53 -17.32 -5.78
C ALA A 218 -1.16 -18.62 -6.33
N LEU A 219 -2.43 -18.87 -6.02
CA LEU A 219 -3.17 -20.01 -6.60
C LEU A 219 -3.32 -19.91 -8.11
N GLU A 220 -3.48 -18.70 -8.64
CA GLU A 220 -3.49 -18.50 -10.09
C GLU A 220 -2.12 -18.80 -10.69
N MET A 221 -1.02 -18.35 -10.05
CA MET A 221 0.35 -18.64 -10.50
C MET A 221 0.63 -20.14 -10.62
N GLU A 222 0.15 -20.96 -9.68
CA GLU A 222 0.32 -22.43 -9.70
C GLU A 222 -0.35 -23.12 -10.91
N LYS A 223 -1.32 -22.45 -11.55
CA LYS A 223 -1.95 -22.94 -12.78
C LYS A 223 -1.11 -22.66 -14.02
N HIS A 224 -0.37 -21.55 -14.04
CA HIS A 224 0.40 -21.09 -15.20
C HIS A 224 1.87 -21.50 -15.14
N PHE A 225 2.41 -21.76 -13.94
CA PHE A 225 3.82 -22.01 -13.73
C PHE A 225 4.11 -23.31 -12.98
N VAL A 226 5.27 -23.89 -13.27
CA VAL A 226 5.88 -25.02 -12.56
C VAL A 226 7.34 -24.72 -12.27
N VAL A 227 7.93 -25.47 -11.35
CA VAL A 227 9.39 -25.54 -11.20
C VAL A 227 9.84 -26.82 -11.88
N ALA A 228 10.34 -26.71 -13.12
CA ALA A 228 10.69 -27.88 -13.93
C ALA A 228 12.12 -28.40 -13.63
N ASP A 229 13.08 -27.49 -13.48
CA ASP A 229 14.47 -27.84 -13.16
C ASP A 229 14.83 -27.47 -11.72
N THR A 230 15.10 -28.48 -10.90
CA THR A 230 15.58 -28.32 -9.51
C THR A 230 17.10 -28.41 -9.38
N LYS A 231 17.83 -28.70 -10.46
CA LYS A 231 19.31 -28.84 -10.44
C LYS A 231 20.04 -27.54 -10.13
N LEU A 232 19.37 -26.41 -10.27
CA LEU A 232 19.91 -25.09 -9.94
C LEU A 232 19.97 -24.84 -8.42
N LYS A 233 19.39 -25.72 -7.59
CA LYS A 233 19.42 -25.57 -6.14
C LYS A 233 20.76 -26.00 -5.55
N LYS A 234 21.34 -25.14 -4.71
CA LYS A 234 22.49 -25.50 -3.90
C LYS A 234 22.01 -26.21 -2.63
N ILE A 235 22.36 -27.48 -2.48
CA ILE A 235 22.10 -28.27 -1.26
C ILE A 235 23.18 -27.94 -0.21
N ILE A 236 22.77 -27.75 1.04
CA ILE A 236 23.64 -27.43 2.18
C ILE A 236 23.48 -28.50 3.26
N TYR A 237 24.61 -29.11 3.65
CA TYR A 237 24.67 -30.09 4.74
C TYR A 237 24.53 -29.40 6.10
N ILE A 238 23.34 -29.43 6.68
CA ILE A 238 22.99 -28.60 7.84
C ILE A 238 23.87 -28.88 9.06
N ASN A 239 24.29 -30.13 9.27
CA ASN A 239 25.10 -30.50 10.43
C ASN A 239 26.55 -30.02 10.33
N ARG A 240 27.06 -29.79 9.12
CA ARG A 240 28.44 -29.34 8.89
C ARG A 240 28.55 -27.88 8.46
N ALA A 241 27.43 -27.29 8.01
CA ALA A 241 27.41 -25.96 7.48
C ALA A 241 27.82 -24.91 8.51
N ASP A 242 28.68 -24.00 8.08
CA ASP A 242 29.03 -22.84 8.87
C ASP A 242 27.91 -21.78 8.83
N ARG A 243 28.06 -20.74 9.64
CA ARG A 243 27.04 -19.68 9.73
C ARG A 243 26.84 -18.94 8.40
N ASN A 244 27.89 -18.74 7.62
CA ASN A 244 27.81 -18.00 6.36
C ASN A 244 27.11 -18.84 5.30
N GLU A 245 27.35 -20.15 5.28
CA GLU A 245 26.66 -21.11 4.41
C GLU A 245 25.17 -21.18 4.74
N LEU A 246 24.81 -21.29 6.03
CA LEU A 246 23.41 -21.33 6.46
C LEU A 246 22.63 -20.07 6.06
N LYS A 247 23.27 -18.90 6.05
CA LYS A 247 22.64 -17.64 5.61
C LYS A 247 22.35 -17.57 4.11
N LEU A 248 22.94 -18.46 3.29
CA LEU A 248 22.64 -18.54 1.87
C LEU A 248 21.29 -19.21 1.60
N ILE A 249 20.75 -19.94 2.58
CA ILE A 249 19.46 -20.62 2.46
C ILE A 249 18.35 -19.55 2.52
N PRO A 250 17.41 -19.56 1.56
CA PRO A 250 16.26 -18.67 1.60
C PRO A 250 15.54 -18.73 2.94
N TYR A 251 15.11 -17.56 3.42
CA TYR A 251 14.40 -17.36 4.69
C TYR A 251 15.23 -17.57 5.97
N LEU A 252 16.51 -17.95 5.87
CA LEU A 252 17.42 -17.99 7.02
C LEU A 252 18.22 -16.69 7.11
N ASN A 253 17.98 -15.93 8.19
CA ASN A 253 18.78 -14.76 8.52
C ASN A 253 19.92 -15.12 9.47
N TYR A 254 20.75 -14.13 9.80
CA TYR A 254 21.89 -14.31 10.71
C TYR A 254 21.51 -14.91 12.08
N GLY A 255 20.38 -14.46 12.65
CA GLY A 255 19.92 -14.94 13.95
C GLY A 255 19.51 -16.41 13.90
N ILE A 256 18.75 -16.80 12.89
CA ILE A 256 18.31 -18.19 12.72
C ILE A 256 19.50 -19.12 12.47
N ALA A 257 20.46 -18.69 11.63
CA ALA A 257 21.70 -19.44 11.42
C ALA A 257 22.46 -19.69 12.73
N LEU A 258 22.55 -18.68 13.61
CA LEU A 258 23.16 -18.82 14.93
C LEU A 258 22.39 -19.81 15.82
N ASP A 259 21.06 -19.74 15.82
CA ASP A 259 20.21 -20.64 16.59
C ASP A 259 20.35 -22.10 16.12
N ILE A 260 20.53 -22.34 14.81
CA ILE A 260 20.85 -23.67 14.26
C ILE A 260 22.20 -24.17 14.77
N ILE A 261 23.25 -23.33 14.78
CA ILE A 261 24.56 -23.73 15.33
C ILE A 261 24.44 -24.05 16.81
N LYS A 262 23.73 -23.22 17.57
CA LYS A 262 23.53 -23.39 18.99
C LYS A 262 22.76 -24.68 19.30
N HIS A 263 21.71 -24.96 18.54
CA HIS A 263 20.94 -26.19 18.69
C HIS A 263 21.82 -27.42 18.45
N ARG A 264 22.60 -27.45 17.35
CA ARG A 264 23.55 -28.55 17.06
C ARG A 264 24.56 -28.78 18.19
N SER A 265 25.08 -27.69 18.76
CA SER A 265 26.05 -27.75 19.87
C SER A 265 25.45 -28.26 21.17
N MET A 266 24.17 -27.96 21.44
CA MET A 266 23.51 -28.35 22.69
C MET A 266 22.85 -29.73 22.63
N ASN A 267 22.27 -30.09 21.48
CA ASN A 267 21.39 -31.25 21.35
C ASN A 267 21.95 -32.34 20.41
N GLY A 268 23.06 -32.07 19.72
CA GLY A 268 23.65 -32.94 18.71
C GLY A 268 23.09 -32.68 17.31
N ASP A 269 23.43 -33.58 16.37
CA ASP A 269 23.06 -33.45 14.96
C ASP A 269 21.54 -33.45 14.75
N LEU A 270 21.08 -32.58 13.86
CA LEU A 270 19.72 -32.55 13.34
C LEU A 270 19.53 -33.75 12.41
N LYS A 271 18.46 -34.51 12.57
CA LYS A 271 18.19 -35.75 11.80
C LYS A 271 17.01 -35.60 10.86
N SER A 272 16.15 -34.62 11.12
CA SER A 272 14.87 -34.49 10.44
C SER A 272 14.38 -33.05 10.37
N ILE A 273 13.38 -32.84 9.52
CA ILE A 273 12.66 -31.57 9.40
C ILE A 273 11.90 -31.23 10.70
N GLU A 274 11.57 -32.22 11.52
CA GLU A 274 10.94 -32.02 12.84
C GLU A 274 11.89 -31.27 13.79
N ASP A 275 13.17 -31.63 13.81
CA ASP A 275 14.18 -31.01 14.69
C ASP A 275 14.36 -29.52 14.37
N LEU A 276 14.17 -29.14 13.10
CA LEU A 276 14.18 -27.74 12.69
C LEU A 276 13.12 -26.91 13.41
N LYS A 277 11.92 -27.46 13.66
CA LYS A 277 10.79 -26.75 14.28
C LYS A 277 11.05 -26.42 15.76
N GLU A 278 12.00 -27.09 16.40
CA GLU A 278 12.40 -26.82 17.78
C GLU A 278 13.34 -25.62 17.91
N ILE A 279 13.84 -25.09 16.78
CA ILE A 279 14.75 -23.97 16.75
C ILE A 279 13.98 -22.67 16.97
N LYS A 280 14.33 -21.95 18.04
CA LYS A 280 13.59 -20.81 18.62
C LYS A 280 12.98 -19.82 17.62
N ASN A 281 13.74 -19.40 16.59
CA ASN A 281 13.33 -18.33 15.68
C ASN A 281 13.05 -18.83 14.25
N ILE A 282 12.86 -20.14 14.05
CA ILE A 282 12.63 -20.67 12.72
C ILE A 282 11.24 -20.27 12.17
N PRO A 283 11.12 -19.86 10.90
CA PRO A 283 9.81 -19.57 10.30
C PRO A 283 9.06 -20.86 10.00
N LEU A 284 8.16 -21.27 10.90
CA LEU A 284 7.40 -22.53 10.81
C LEU A 284 6.63 -22.70 9.50
N ASP A 285 6.09 -21.60 8.96
CA ASP A 285 5.37 -21.55 7.69
C ASP A 285 6.26 -21.84 6.47
N LYS A 286 7.59 -21.75 6.62
CA LYS A 286 8.58 -21.89 5.54
C LYS A 286 9.50 -23.09 5.73
N VAL A 287 9.36 -23.84 6.82
CA VAL A 287 10.20 -25.01 7.13
C VAL A 287 10.17 -26.02 5.98
N GLY A 288 9.01 -26.24 5.36
CA GLY A 288 8.87 -27.12 4.18
C GLY A 288 9.77 -26.68 3.02
N ILE A 289 9.81 -25.38 2.73
CA ILE A 289 10.68 -24.83 1.67
C ILE A 289 12.15 -24.86 2.06
N ILE A 290 12.47 -24.47 3.29
CA ILE A 290 13.84 -24.49 3.81
C ILE A 290 14.43 -25.90 3.69
N ASN A 291 13.64 -26.93 4.01
CA ASN A 291 14.04 -28.32 3.89
C ASN A 291 14.46 -28.73 2.47
N LEU A 292 13.92 -28.09 1.42
CA LEU A 292 14.30 -28.39 0.04
C LEU A 292 15.76 -27.98 -0.29
N TYR A 293 16.38 -27.13 0.53
CA TYR A 293 17.76 -26.66 0.41
C TYR A 293 18.73 -27.42 1.33
N LEU A 294 18.23 -28.34 2.15
CA LEU A 294 19.01 -28.98 3.20
C LEU A 294 19.30 -30.46 2.89
N ASP A 295 20.42 -30.91 3.44
CA ASP A 295 20.73 -32.32 3.67
C ASP A 295 21.15 -32.50 5.13
N PHE A 296 20.79 -33.62 5.75
CA PHE A 296 20.99 -33.88 7.17
C PHE A 296 22.28 -34.68 7.41
#